data_AF-A0A0A2F730-F1
#
_entry.id   AF-A0A0A2F730-F1
#
_cell.length_a   1.000
_cell.length_b   1.000
_cell.length_c   1.000
_cell.angle_alpha   90.00
_cell.angle_beta   90.00
_cell.angle_gamma   90.00
#
_symmetry.space_group_name_H-M   'P 1'
#
loop_
_entity.id
_entity.type
_entity.pdbx_description
1 polymer ?
#
loop_
_entity_poly.entity_id
_entity_poly.type
_entity_poly.pdbx_seq_one_letter_code
_entity_poly.pdbx_strand_id
1 'polypeptide(L)'
;MDFSSLHELLRSTYQEMMPLASEMTGIAKGIAGLGALFYIAIRVWSSLARAEPIDVYPLLRPFVLGFCIMFFPTVVLGTMNAVLSPVVKGTEQMVHKQEGTFDKLTAERNKLQEEAYLRNPETAYLVSNEKFDQKIEEMGERNKLQEEAYLRNPETAYLVSNEKFDQKIEEMGIIGPEDAVTIVGMYAERATYQTKRWFMKKVQDLLELIFHAAGLVIDTLRTFILIVLSILGPVVFGIAVWDGLSGSLTAWFSR
;
A
#
# COMPACT_ATOMS: atom_id res chain seq x y z
N MET A 1 -11.71 -6.55 6.45
CA MET A 1 -12.55 -5.77 5.52
C MET A 1 -12.42 -6.43 4.17
N ASP A 2 -13.53 -6.67 3.48
CA ASP A 2 -13.60 -7.51 2.29
C ASP A 2 -13.26 -6.69 1.03
N PHE A 3 -11.97 -6.64 0.70
CA PHE A 3 -11.40 -5.84 -0.40
C PHE A 3 -11.83 -6.34 -1.79
N SER A 4 -12.32 -7.58 -1.90
CA SER A 4 -12.90 -8.16 -3.12
C SER A 4 -14.13 -7.38 -3.58
N SER A 5 -15.02 -7.05 -2.63
CA SER A 5 -16.28 -6.36 -2.93
C SER A 5 -16.07 -4.94 -3.47
N LEU A 6 -14.99 -4.27 -3.05
CA LEU A 6 -14.70 -2.90 -3.48
C LEU A 6 -14.04 -2.86 -4.87
N HIS A 7 -13.19 -3.85 -5.17
CA HIS A 7 -12.59 -4.01 -6.50
C HIS A 7 -13.65 -4.45 -7.53
N GLU A 8 -14.63 -5.25 -7.13
CA GLU A 8 -15.84 -5.53 -7.90
C GLU A 8 -16.71 -4.28 -8.10
N LEU A 9 -16.88 -3.44 -7.07
CA LEU A 9 -17.64 -2.19 -7.17
C LEU A 9 -16.99 -1.20 -8.15
N LEU A 10 -15.66 -1.12 -8.18
CA LEU A 10 -14.93 -0.31 -9.18
C LEU A 10 -15.05 -0.88 -10.59
N ARG A 11 -15.02 -2.21 -10.75
CA ARG A 11 -15.26 -2.87 -12.04
C ARG A 11 -16.70 -2.72 -12.52
N SER A 12 -17.68 -2.79 -11.63
CA SER A 12 -19.09 -2.58 -11.98
C SER A 12 -19.31 -1.12 -12.37
N THR A 13 -18.71 -0.17 -11.66
CA THR A 13 -18.74 1.26 -12.03
C THR A 13 -18.08 1.50 -13.40
N TYR A 14 -16.93 0.85 -13.68
CA TYR A 14 -16.28 0.94 -14.99
C TYR A 14 -17.14 0.34 -16.12
N GLN A 15 -17.81 -0.80 -15.86
CA GLN A 15 -18.74 -1.41 -16.82
C GLN A 15 -20.00 -0.55 -17.05
N GLU A 16 -20.51 0.10 -16.00
CA GLU A 16 -21.62 1.04 -16.07
C GLU A 16 -21.24 2.34 -16.80
N MET A 17 -19.95 2.72 -16.82
CA MET A 17 -19.47 3.95 -17.46
C MET A 17 -19.03 3.78 -18.94
N MET A 18 -18.77 2.55 -19.41
CA MET A 18 -18.51 2.28 -20.84
C MET A 18 -19.61 2.76 -21.80
N PRO A 19 -20.91 2.61 -21.53
CA PRO A 19 -21.95 3.12 -22.43
C PRO A 19 -21.95 4.66 -22.56
N LEU A 20 -21.51 5.41 -21.54
CA LEU A 20 -21.42 6.88 -21.63
C LEU A 20 -20.38 7.37 -22.64
N ALA A 21 -19.24 6.66 -22.76
CA ALA A 21 -18.24 6.97 -23.77
C ALA A 21 -18.77 6.72 -25.19
N SER A 22 -19.64 5.72 -25.35
CA SER A 22 -20.33 5.44 -26.62
C SER A 22 -21.34 6.53 -26.99
N GLU A 23 -22.14 7.01 -26.03
CA GLU A 23 -23.06 8.13 -26.23
C GLU A 23 -22.33 9.44 -26.57
N MET A 24 -21.23 9.75 -25.87
CA MET A 24 -20.39 10.92 -26.15
C MET A 24 -19.74 10.84 -27.54
N THR A 25 -19.40 9.64 -28.00
CA THR A 25 -18.91 9.45 -29.38
C THR A 25 -19.97 9.81 -30.42
N GLY A 26 -21.25 9.54 -30.13
CA GLY A 26 -22.38 9.96 -30.98
C GLY A 26 -22.48 11.49 -31.09
N ILE A 27 -22.43 12.19 -29.96
CA ILE A 27 -22.48 13.66 -29.90
C ILE A 27 -21.25 14.26 -30.60
N ALA A 28 -20.06 13.71 -30.36
CA ALA A 28 -18.82 14.12 -30.99
C ALA A 28 -18.88 14.01 -32.52
N LYS A 29 -19.41 12.91 -33.06
CA LYS A 29 -19.61 12.74 -34.51
C LYS A 29 -20.54 13.81 -35.10
N GLY A 30 -21.59 14.19 -34.37
CA GLY A 30 -22.49 15.27 -34.79
C GLY A 30 -21.79 16.63 -34.88
N ILE A 31 -21.05 17.01 -33.83
CA ILE A 31 -20.30 18.27 -33.79
C ILE A 31 -19.18 18.28 -34.85
N ALA A 32 -18.48 17.17 -34.99
CA ALA A 32 -17.42 16.99 -35.99
C ALA A 32 -17.96 17.07 -37.41
N GLY A 33 -19.09 16.42 -37.70
CA GLY A 33 -19.71 16.42 -39.02
C GLY A 33 -20.16 17.82 -39.43
N LEU A 34 -20.81 18.55 -38.53
CA LEU A 34 -21.19 19.94 -38.78
C LEU A 34 -19.96 20.83 -38.96
N GLY A 35 -18.95 20.70 -38.09
CA GLY A 35 -17.68 21.42 -38.22
C GLY A 35 -16.96 21.14 -39.55
N ALA A 36 -16.91 19.88 -39.98
CA ALA A 36 -16.29 19.47 -41.23
C ALA A 36 -17.00 20.06 -42.45
N LEU A 37 -18.33 20.08 -42.45
CA LEU A 37 -19.13 20.70 -43.52
C LEU A 37 -18.84 22.19 -43.65
N PHE A 38 -18.87 22.93 -42.53
CA PHE A 38 -18.56 24.36 -42.52
C PHE A 38 -17.10 24.63 -42.92
N TYR A 39 -16.16 23.83 -42.42
CA TYR A 39 -14.73 23.93 -42.73
C TYR A 39 -14.47 23.79 -44.24
N ILE A 40 -15.00 22.71 -44.83
CA ILE A 40 -14.87 22.42 -46.26
C ILE A 40 -15.57 23.51 -47.08
N ALA A 41 -16.79 23.92 -46.71
CA ALA A 41 -17.54 24.93 -47.44
C ALA A 41 -16.80 26.27 -47.53
N ILE A 42 -16.27 26.77 -46.40
CA ILE A 42 -15.54 28.05 -46.36
C ILE A 42 -14.23 27.95 -47.16
N ARG A 43 -13.50 26.84 -47.04
CA ARG A 43 -12.20 26.65 -47.71
C ARG A 43 -12.35 26.48 -49.23
N VAL A 44 -13.34 25.69 -49.66
CA VAL A 44 -13.66 25.50 -51.08
C VAL A 44 -14.17 26.79 -51.68
N TRP A 45 -15.11 27.49 -51.01
CA TRP A 45 -15.59 28.79 -51.46
C TRP A 45 -14.45 29.79 -51.65
N SER A 46 -13.52 29.86 -50.69
CA SER A 46 -12.39 30.77 -50.73
C SER A 46 -11.40 30.46 -51.86
N SER A 47 -11.23 29.18 -52.22
CA SER A 47 -10.39 28.76 -53.34
C SER A 47 -11.08 29.06 -54.68
N LEU A 48 -12.40 28.82 -54.74
CA LEU A 48 -13.23 29.08 -55.92
C LEU A 48 -13.32 30.58 -56.23
N ALA A 49 -13.51 31.42 -55.20
CA ALA A 49 -13.59 32.87 -55.32
C ALA A 49 -12.26 33.51 -55.75
N ARG A 50 -11.12 32.87 -55.47
CA ARG A 50 -9.78 33.32 -55.87
C ARG A 50 -9.29 32.73 -57.19
N ALA A 51 -10.05 31.81 -57.79
CA ALA A 51 -9.65 31.03 -58.96
C ALA A 51 -8.29 30.31 -58.80
N GLU A 52 -7.91 30.01 -57.55
CA GLU A 52 -6.72 29.24 -57.22
C GLU A 52 -7.06 27.74 -57.25
N PRO A 53 -6.13 26.87 -57.68
CA PRO A 53 -6.32 25.43 -57.57
C PRO A 53 -6.55 25.04 -56.10
N ILE A 54 -7.48 24.11 -55.88
CA ILE A 54 -7.88 23.70 -54.52
C ILE A 54 -6.74 22.95 -53.85
N ASP A 55 -6.27 23.46 -52.72
CA ASP A 55 -5.32 22.73 -51.87
C ASP A 55 -6.06 21.64 -51.09
N VAL A 56 -5.74 20.38 -51.43
CA VAL A 56 -6.32 19.19 -50.83
C VAL A 56 -5.81 18.91 -49.41
N TYR A 57 -4.63 19.44 -49.04
CA TYR A 57 -4.00 19.14 -47.77
C TYR A 57 -4.80 19.66 -46.56
N PRO A 58 -5.26 20.93 -46.54
CA PRO A 58 -6.20 21.41 -45.52
C PRO A 58 -7.52 20.63 -45.51
N LEU A 59 -7.98 20.20 -46.69
CA LEU A 59 -9.25 19.49 -46.84
C LEU A 59 -9.24 18.10 -46.21
N LEU A 60 -8.07 17.46 -46.13
CA LEU A 60 -7.89 16.13 -45.55
C LEU A 60 -8.03 16.13 -44.02
N ARG A 61 -7.72 17.24 -43.36
CA ARG A 61 -7.72 17.40 -41.89
C ARG A 61 -9.03 16.97 -41.21
N PRO A 62 -10.22 17.46 -41.60
CA PRO A 62 -11.49 17.02 -41.01
C PRO A 62 -11.77 15.52 -41.22
N PHE A 63 -11.32 14.91 -42.33
CA PHE A 63 -11.49 13.48 -42.58
C PHE A 63 -10.60 12.62 -41.67
N VAL A 64 -9.36 13.05 -41.43
CA VAL A 64 -8.45 12.37 -40.50
C VAL A 64 -9.00 12.43 -39.08
N LEU A 65 -9.50 13.59 -38.64
CA LEU A 65 -10.14 13.73 -37.33
C LEU A 65 -11.43 12.91 -37.23
N GLY A 66 -12.25 12.89 -38.28
CA GLY A 66 -13.45 12.04 -38.34
C GLY A 66 -13.13 10.55 -38.25
N PHE A 67 -12.05 10.11 -38.89
CA PHE A 67 -11.52 8.74 -38.76
C PHE A 67 -11.07 8.46 -37.32
N CYS A 68 -10.34 9.39 -36.69
CA CYS A 68 -9.94 9.26 -35.29
C CYS A 68 -11.14 9.18 -34.32
N ILE A 69 -12.24 9.89 -34.59
CA ILE A 69 -13.48 9.81 -33.79
C ILE A 69 -14.19 8.47 -34.00
N MET A 70 -14.23 7.97 -35.24
CA MET A 70 -14.87 6.70 -35.57
C MET A 70 -14.16 5.52 -34.91
N PHE A 71 -12.83 5.54 -34.92
CA PHE A 71 -11.98 4.53 -34.30
C PHE A 71 -11.46 4.95 -32.93
N PHE A 72 -12.13 5.89 -32.26
CA PHE A 72 -11.68 6.41 -30.96
C PHE A 72 -11.53 5.30 -29.91
N PRO A 73 -12.51 4.39 -29.72
CA PRO A 73 -12.41 3.36 -28.69
C PRO A 73 -11.30 2.33 -28.95
N THR A 74 -11.01 2.03 -30.21
CA THR A 74 -10.08 0.95 -30.57
C THR A 74 -8.66 1.46 -30.81
N VAL A 75 -8.52 2.57 -31.55
CA VAL A 75 -7.22 3.10 -31.95
C VAL A 75 -6.72 4.11 -30.91
N VAL A 76 -7.52 5.10 -30.53
CA VAL A 76 -7.05 6.16 -29.62
C VAL A 76 -6.92 5.64 -28.19
N LEU A 77 -7.97 5.06 -27.60
CA LEU A 77 -7.87 4.50 -26.26
C LEU A 77 -6.91 3.30 -26.18
N GLY A 78 -6.87 2.47 -27.23
CA GLY A 78 -5.94 1.34 -27.30
C GLY A 78 -4.48 1.77 -27.30
N THR A 79 -4.13 2.81 -28.06
CA THR A 79 -2.76 3.36 -28.08
C THR A 79 -2.41 4.06 -26.78
N MET A 80 -3.36 4.80 -26.17
CA MET A 80 -3.15 5.38 -24.84
C MET A 80 -2.88 4.33 -23.79
N ASN A 81 -3.69 3.26 -23.76
CA ASN A 81 -3.45 2.14 -22.85
C ASN A 81 -2.13 1.43 -23.16
N ALA A 82 -1.71 1.32 -24.42
CA ALA A 82 -0.42 0.72 -24.77
C ALA A 82 0.77 1.56 -24.29
N VAL A 83 0.70 2.89 -24.36
CA VAL A 83 1.75 3.81 -23.88
C VAL A 83 1.76 3.91 -22.36
N LEU A 84 0.59 3.90 -21.72
CA LEU A 84 0.45 4.00 -20.28
C LEU A 84 0.69 2.64 -19.59
N SER A 85 0.41 1.51 -20.24
CA SER A 85 0.51 0.18 -19.64
C SER A 85 1.89 -0.14 -19.03
N PRO A 86 3.04 0.19 -19.65
CA PRO A 86 4.36 -0.06 -19.07
C PRO A 86 4.58 0.76 -17.79
N VAL A 87 4.17 2.03 -17.79
CA VAL A 87 4.28 2.91 -16.61
C VAL A 87 3.35 2.41 -15.50
N VAL A 88 2.13 2.06 -15.87
CA VAL A 88 1.09 1.52 -14.99
C VAL A 88 1.54 0.21 -14.34
N LYS A 89 1.98 -0.76 -15.16
CA LYS A 89 2.50 -2.06 -14.72
C LYS A 89 3.79 -1.91 -13.92
N GLY A 90 4.66 -0.96 -14.28
CA GLY A 90 5.88 -0.67 -13.52
C GLY A 90 5.57 -0.18 -12.10
N THR A 91 4.63 0.76 -11.96
CA THR A 91 4.18 1.26 -10.65
C THR A 91 3.48 0.18 -9.85
N GLU A 92 2.62 -0.62 -10.49
CA GLU A 92 1.90 -1.74 -9.86
C GLU A 92 2.87 -2.85 -9.39
N GLN A 93 3.86 -3.21 -10.21
CA GLN A 93 4.94 -4.11 -9.81
C GLN A 93 5.78 -3.55 -8.67
N MET A 94 6.00 -2.24 -8.60
CA MET A 94 6.75 -1.64 -7.49
C MET A 94 5.99 -1.72 -6.17
N VAL A 95 4.66 -1.57 -6.19
CA VAL A 95 3.80 -1.74 -5.02
C VAL A 95 3.75 -3.21 -4.59
N HIS A 96 3.46 -4.14 -5.50
CA HIS A 96 3.35 -5.57 -5.15
C HIS A 96 4.69 -6.23 -4.80
N LYS A 97 5.79 -5.80 -5.44
CA LYS A 97 7.13 -6.27 -5.08
C LYS A 97 7.48 -5.83 -3.66
N GLN A 98 6.97 -4.69 -3.19
CA GLN A 98 7.15 -4.28 -1.81
C GLN A 98 6.33 -5.16 -0.86
N GLU A 99 5.06 -5.47 -1.16
CA GLU A 99 4.22 -6.36 -0.33
C GLU A 99 4.86 -7.74 -0.11
N GLY A 100 5.18 -8.46 -1.19
CA GLY A 100 5.75 -9.81 -1.08
C GLY A 100 7.19 -9.86 -0.53
N THR A 101 7.90 -8.73 -0.56
CA THR A 101 9.24 -8.62 0.04
C THR A 101 9.15 -8.23 1.51
N PHE A 102 8.17 -7.40 1.90
CA PHE A 102 7.96 -6.97 3.28
C PHE A 102 7.62 -8.12 4.21
N ASP A 103 6.73 -9.04 3.81
CA ASP A 103 6.39 -10.22 4.64
C ASP A 103 7.63 -11.08 4.93
N LYS A 104 8.43 -11.31 3.89
CA LYS A 104 9.66 -12.08 3.99
C LYS A 104 10.69 -11.38 4.87
N LEU A 105 10.91 -10.07 4.65
CA LEU A 105 11.81 -9.24 5.45
C LEU A 105 11.37 -9.18 6.92
N THR A 106 10.07 -9.15 7.18
CA THR A 106 9.50 -9.11 8.53
C THR A 106 9.69 -10.44 9.25
N ALA A 107 9.42 -11.55 8.56
CA ALA A 107 9.67 -12.89 9.09
C ALA A 107 11.16 -13.10 9.37
N GLU A 108 12.04 -12.69 8.45
CA GLU A 108 13.49 -12.76 8.59
C GLU A 108 13.99 -11.89 9.75
N ARG A 109 13.53 -10.64 9.85
CA ARG A 109 13.83 -9.75 10.99
C ARG A 109 13.42 -10.35 12.33
N ASN A 110 12.20 -10.90 12.41
CA ASN A 110 11.69 -11.54 13.63
C ASN A 110 12.53 -12.74 14.03
N LYS A 111 12.91 -13.58 13.05
CA LYS A 111 13.75 -14.77 13.27
C LYS A 111 15.15 -14.39 13.75
N LEU A 112 15.82 -13.45 13.08
CA LEU A 112 17.14 -12.97 13.48
C LEU A 112 17.14 -12.35 14.88
N GLN A 113 16.06 -11.64 15.22
CA GLN A 113 15.92 -11.03 16.54
C GLN A 113 15.73 -12.11 17.63
N GLU A 114 14.91 -13.12 17.38
CA GLU A 114 14.75 -14.28 18.27
C GLU A 114 16.06 -15.06 18.46
N GLU A 115 16.79 -15.34 17.38
CA GLU A 115 18.11 -15.98 17.44
C GLU A 115 19.14 -15.15 18.22
N ALA A 116 19.12 -13.82 18.08
CA ALA A 116 20.02 -12.93 18.82
C ALA A 116 19.77 -12.99 20.33
N TYR A 117 18.50 -13.08 20.77
CA TYR A 117 18.16 -13.23 22.18
C TYR A 117 18.50 -14.61 22.73
N LEU A 118 18.34 -15.67 21.93
CA LEU A 118 18.70 -17.04 22.32
C LEU A 118 20.21 -17.27 22.40
N ARG A 119 21.01 -16.55 21.60
CA ARG A 119 22.48 -16.63 21.65
C ARG A 119 23.07 -16.02 22.92
N ASN A 120 22.39 -15.07 23.55
CA ASN A 120 22.87 -14.45 24.77
C ASN A 120 22.22 -15.12 26.00
N PRO A 121 23.00 -15.81 26.86
CA PRO A 121 22.48 -16.52 28.05
C PRO A 121 21.67 -15.62 28.99
N GLU A 122 22.04 -14.35 29.09
CA GLU A 122 21.38 -13.38 29.97
C GLU A 122 20.07 -12.84 29.42
N THR A 123 19.71 -13.08 28.16
CA THR A 123 18.47 -12.52 27.57
C THR A 123 17.54 -13.58 27.00
N ALA A 124 17.95 -14.85 27.01
CA ALA A 124 17.19 -15.95 26.42
C ALA A 124 15.81 -16.16 27.06
N TYR A 125 15.66 -15.87 28.36
CA TYR A 125 14.40 -15.97 29.10
C TYR A 125 13.33 -14.96 28.65
N LEU A 126 13.70 -13.92 27.90
CA LEU A 126 12.75 -12.93 27.40
C LEU A 126 11.90 -13.47 26.25
N VAL A 127 12.41 -14.45 25.50
CA VAL A 127 11.80 -14.95 24.25
C VAL A 127 11.19 -16.34 24.40
N SER A 128 11.81 -17.24 25.16
CA SER A 128 11.32 -18.61 25.36
C SER A 128 10.80 -18.83 26.78
N ASN A 129 9.60 -19.41 26.89
CA ASN A 129 9.03 -19.89 28.17
C ASN A 129 9.95 -20.91 28.83
N GLU A 130 10.47 -21.87 28.07
CA GLU A 130 11.31 -22.95 28.59
C GLU A 130 12.62 -22.41 29.17
N LYS A 131 13.23 -21.41 28.51
CA LYS A 131 14.43 -20.72 29.02
C LYS A 131 14.13 -19.85 30.25
N PHE A 132 12.90 -19.35 30.37
CA PHE A 132 12.45 -18.63 31.54
C PHE A 132 12.28 -19.58 32.73
N ASP A 133 11.59 -20.70 32.53
CA ASP A 133 11.35 -21.71 33.57
C ASP A 133 12.67 -22.33 34.06
N GLN A 134 13.58 -22.68 33.13
CA GLN A 134 14.95 -23.13 33.45
C GLN A 134 15.69 -22.13 34.35
N LYS A 135 15.53 -20.83 34.09
CA LYS A 135 16.20 -19.77 34.86
C LYS A 135 15.61 -19.61 36.27
N ILE A 136 14.30 -19.80 36.43
CA ILE A 136 13.64 -19.79 37.75
C ILE A 136 14.11 -21.00 38.58
N GLU A 137 14.17 -22.17 37.97
CA GLU A 137 14.61 -23.41 38.62
C GLU A 137 16.08 -23.32 39.06
N GLU A 138 16.97 -22.86 38.17
CA GLU A 138 18.40 -22.66 38.47
C GLU A 138 18.61 -21.71 39.65
N MET A 139 17.86 -20.61 39.72
CA MET A 139 17.93 -19.70 40.88
C MET A 139 17.47 -20.38 42.17
N GLY A 140 16.38 -21.15 42.12
CA GLY A 140 15.88 -21.89 43.28
C GLY A 140 16.87 -22.92 43.81
N GLU A 141 17.58 -23.64 42.93
CA GLU A 141 18.63 -24.58 43.33
C GLU A 141 19.85 -23.89 43.93
N ARG A 142 20.34 -22.79 43.32
CA ARG A 142 21.46 -22.00 43.86
C ARG A 142 21.17 -21.47 45.26
N ASN A 143 19.91 -21.18 45.57
CA ASN A 143 19.53 -20.64 46.88
C ASN A 143 19.52 -21.72 47.96
N LYS A 144 19.01 -22.92 47.67
CA LYS A 144 19.09 -24.06 48.60
C LYS A 144 20.55 -24.37 48.95
N LEU A 145 21.43 -24.38 47.96
CA LEU A 145 22.86 -24.60 48.16
C LEU A 145 23.52 -23.50 48.99
N GLN A 146 23.12 -22.22 48.80
CA GLN A 146 23.61 -21.11 49.62
C GLN A 146 23.10 -21.20 51.05
N GLU A 147 21.82 -21.49 51.25
CA GLU A 147 21.21 -21.67 52.57
C GLU A 147 21.91 -22.79 53.34
N GLU A 148 22.14 -23.95 52.72
CA GLU A 148 22.92 -25.05 53.29
C GLU A 148 24.37 -24.64 53.62
N ALA A 149 25.00 -23.81 52.79
CA ALA A 149 26.35 -23.28 53.03
C ALA A 149 26.38 -22.29 54.21
N TYR A 150 25.37 -21.42 54.34
CA TYR A 150 25.22 -20.48 55.45
C TYR A 150 24.95 -21.19 56.78
N LEU A 151 24.15 -22.27 56.75
CA LEU A 151 23.85 -23.11 57.92
C LEU A 151 25.05 -23.94 58.37
N ARG A 152 25.94 -24.31 57.44
CA ARG A 152 27.17 -25.06 57.76
C ARG A 152 28.24 -24.19 58.43
N ASN A 153 28.15 -22.86 58.30
CA ASN A 153 29.12 -21.93 58.86
C ASN A 153 28.56 -21.25 60.14
N PRO A 154 29.13 -21.54 61.33
CA PRO A 154 28.59 -21.10 62.63
C PRO A 154 28.45 -19.58 62.80
N GLU A 155 29.24 -18.79 62.08
CA GLU A 155 29.24 -17.32 62.18
C GLU A 155 28.19 -16.64 61.29
N THR A 156 27.55 -17.35 60.35
CA THR A 156 26.57 -16.76 59.40
C THR A 156 25.16 -17.36 59.51
N ALA A 157 24.98 -18.36 60.38
CA ALA A 157 23.73 -19.09 60.56
C ALA A 157 22.54 -18.25 61.09
N TYR A 158 22.80 -17.09 61.71
CA TYR A 158 21.75 -16.24 62.29
C TYR A 158 20.96 -15.42 61.25
N LEU A 159 21.47 -15.29 60.02
CA LEU A 159 20.80 -14.59 58.91
C LEU A 159 19.52 -15.32 58.44
N VAL A 160 19.31 -16.55 58.91
CA VAL A 160 18.26 -17.48 58.46
C VAL A 160 17.14 -17.67 59.52
N SER A 161 17.24 -17.06 60.73
CA SER A 161 16.30 -17.35 61.84
C SER A 161 15.08 -16.41 61.93
N ASN A 162 13.89 -17.01 62.14
CA ASN A 162 12.57 -16.56 61.70
C ASN A 162 11.59 -16.18 62.84
N GLU A 163 10.69 -15.23 62.54
CA GLU A 163 9.27 -15.33 62.98
C GLU A 163 8.38 -14.42 62.11
N LYS A 164 8.84 -13.21 61.77
CA LYS A 164 8.14 -12.31 60.81
C LYS A 164 8.52 -12.54 59.35
N PHE A 165 9.53 -13.38 59.10
CA PHE A 165 10.05 -13.69 57.79
C PHE A 165 9.26 -14.85 57.16
N ASP A 166 9.00 -15.91 57.94
CA ASP A 166 8.19 -17.06 57.54
C ASP A 166 6.72 -16.70 57.24
N GLN A 167 6.10 -15.82 58.03
CA GLN A 167 4.73 -15.37 57.77
C GLN A 167 4.58 -14.61 56.43
N LYS A 168 5.65 -13.96 55.96
CA LYS A 168 5.66 -13.20 54.71
C LYS A 168 6.06 -14.05 53.50
N ILE A 169 6.72 -15.18 53.74
CA ILE A 169 7.07 -16.22 52.75
C ILE A 169 5.86 -17.11 52.44
N GLU A 170 4.99 -17.36 53.41
CA GLU A 170 3.78 -18.15 53.23
C GLU A 170 2.64 -17.37 52.54
N GLU A 171 2.59 -16.04 52.71
CA GLU A 171 1.62 -15.14 52.05
C GLU A 171 1.97 -14.84 50.57
N MET A 172 3.26 -14.94 50.21
CA MET A 172 3.76 -14.80 48.84
C MET A 172 4.50 -16.08 48.47
N GLY A 173 3.78 -17.13 48.10
CA GLY A 173 4.39 -18.38 47.68
C GLY A 173 5.36 -18.17 46.51
N ILE A 174 6.67 -18.09 46.82
CA ILE A 174 7.91 -18.36 46.06
C ILE A 174 9.05 -17.47 46.62
N ILE A 175 10.00 -18.13 47.33
CA ILE A 175 11.44 -17.80 47.52
C ILE A 175 11.76 -16.52 48.34
N GLY A 176 12.91 -16.49 49.01
CA GLY A 176 13.39 -15.40 49.89
C GLY A 176 13.34 -14.00 49.26
N PRO A 177 13.39 -12.93 50.10
CA PRO A 177 13.02 -11.56 49.71
C PRO A 177 13.87 -10.93 48.61
N GLU A 178 15.13 -11.31 48.44
CA GLU A 178 15.99 -10.80 47.35
C GLU A 178 15.69 -11.48 46.00
N ASP A 179 15.25 -12.73 46.03
CA ASP A 179 14.93 -13.51 44.84
C ASP A 179 13.52 -13.26 44.32
N ALA A 180 12.56 -13.03 45.23
CA ALA A 180 11.24 -12.54 44.86
C ALA A 180 11.37 -11.22 44.08
N VAL A 181 12.27 -10.33 44.49
CA VAL A 181 12.56 -9.08 43.77
C VAL A 181 13.21 -9.34 42.41
N THR A 182 14.14 -10.29 42.31
CA THR A 182 14.83 -10.64 41.05
C THR A 182 13.88 -11.30 40.04
N ILE A 183 13.03 -12.23 40.49
CA ILE A 183 12.00 -12.90 39.68
C ILE A 183 10.97 -11.88 39.20
N VAL A 184 10.48 -11.02 40.10
CA VAL A 184 9.56 -9.93 39.74
C VAL A 184 10.21 -8.97 38.74
N GLY A 185 11.50 -8.66 38.89
CA GLY A 185 12.29 -7.91 37.92
C GLY A 185 12.30 -8.56 36.54
N MET A 186 12.57 -9.87 36.46
CA MET A 186 12.56 -10.61 35.19
C MET A 186 11.17 -10.71 34.55
N TYR A 187 10.10 -10.89 35.34
CA TYR A 187 8.72 -10.81 34.82
C TYR A 187 8.40 -9.41 34.29
N ALA A 188 8.82 -8.36 34.99
CA ALA A 188 8.64 -6.97 34.56
C ALA A 188 9.42 -6.68 33.27
N GLU A 189 10.68 -7.12 33.16
CA GLU A 189 11.48 -7.01 31.94
C GLU A 189 10.83 -7.74 30.77
N ARG A 190 10.31 -8.95 31.01
CA ARG A 190 9.62 -9.75 30.00
C ARG A 190 8.33 -9.09 29.54
N ALA A 191 7.54 -8.53 30.46
CA ALA A 191 6.35 -7.76 30.13
C ALA A 191 6.72 -6.52 29.30
N THR A 192 7.76 -5.78 29.70
CA THR A 192 8.25 -4.60 28.98
C THR A 192 8.72 -4.96 27.57
N TYR A 193 9.43 -6.07 27.41
CA TYR A 193 9.86 -6.60 26.11
C TYR A 193 8.66 -6.97 25.22
N GLN A 194 7.67 -7.69 25.77
CA GLN A 194 6.46 -8.05 25.04
C GLN A 194 5.65 -6.82 24.63
N THR A 195 5.50 -5.82 25.52
CA THR A 195 4.83 -4.55 25.21
C THR A 195 5.56 -3.79 24.11
N LYS A 196 6.90 -3.70 24.17
CA LYS A 196 7.70 -3.07 23.12
C LYS A 196 7.53 -3.80 21.78
N ARG A 197 7.61 -5.14 21.76
CA ARG A 197 7.44 -5.96 20.56
C ARG A 197 6.03 -5.81 19.97
N TRP A 198 5.01 -5.83 20.82
CA TRP A 198 3.62 -5.59 20.44
C TRP A 198 3.45 -4.20 19.83
N PHE A 199 4.01 -3.16 20.45
CA PHE A 199 3.93 -1.78 19.95
C PHE A 199 4.60 -1.64 18.58
N MET A 200 5.83 -2.16 18.42
CA MET A 200 6.55 -2.15 17.14
C MET A 200 5.76 -2.89 16.05
N LYS A 201 5.15 -4.03 16.39
CA LYS A 201 4.28 -4.76 15.47
C LYS A 201 3.05 -3.93 15.09
N LYS A 202 2.41 -3.25 16.05
CA LYS A 202 1.26 -2.38 15.75
C LYS A 202 1.61 -1.19 14.88
N VAL A 203 2.77 -0.57 15.08
CA VAL A 203 3.27 0.50 14.19
C VAL A 203 3.49 -0.04 12.78
N GLN A 204 4.05 -1.25 12.67
CA GLN A 204 4.28 -1.89 11.38
C GLN A 204 2.96 -2.24 10.67
N ASP A 205 2.03 -2.92 11.35
CA ASP A 205 0.70 -3.25 10.84
C ASP A 205 -0.07 -1.98 10.41
N LEU A 206 0.09 -0.87 11.15
CA LEU A 206 -0.52 0.42 10.80
C LEU A 206 0.10 1.02 9.54
N LEU A 207 1.43 0.97 9.41
CA LEU A 207 2.13 1.49 8.23
C LEU A 207 1.79 0.67 6.98
N GLU A 208 1.66 -0.65 7.14
CA GLU A 208 1.21 -1.58 6.11
C GLU A 208 -0.23 -1.27 5.67
N LEU A 209 -1.15 -1.05 6.62
CA LEU A 209 -2.52 -0.63 6.33
C LEU A 209 -2.54 0.68 5.52
N ILE A 210 -1.73 1.67 5.91
CA ILE A 210 -1.65 2.95 5.19
C ILE A 210 -1.06 2.76 3.79
N PHE A 211 -0.07 1.87 3.63
CA PHE A 211 0.54 1.58 2.33
C PHE A 211 -0.47 0.90 1.37
N HIS A 212 -1.21 -0.10 1.85
CA HIS A 212 -2.27 -0.72 1.04
C HIS A 212 -3.41 0.27 0.73
N ALA A 213 -3.80 1.11 1.70
CA ALA A 213 -4.80 2.15 1.48
C ALA A 213 -4.32 3.18 0.44
N ALA A 214 -3.05 3.59 0.48
CA ALA A 214 -2.45 4.47 -0.52
C ALA A 214 -2.42 3.83 -1.91
N GLY A 215 -2.10 2.53 -2.01
CA GLY A 215 -2.18 1.77 -3.26
C GLY A 215 -3.59 1.81 -3.88
N LEU A 216 -4.62 1.60 -3.05
CA LEU A 216 -6.02 1.68 -3.46
C LEU A 216 -6.40 3.10 -3.92
N VAL A 217 -5.94 4.15 -3.24
CA VAL A 217 -6.18 5.55 -3.64
C VAL A 217 -5.51 5.86 -4.98
N ILE A 218 -4.29 5.38 -5.21
CA ILE A 218 -3.60 5.58 -6.49
C ILE A 218 -4.33 4.87 -7.63
N ASP A 219 -4.80 3.65 -7.39
CA ASP A 219 -5.51 2.87 -8.40
C ASP A 219 -6.90 3.46 -8.75
N THR A 220 -7.59 3.98 -7.74
CA THR A 220 -8.85 4.73 -7.95
C THR A 220 -8.63 6.03 -8.70
N LEU A 221 -7.61 6.82 -8.35
CA LEU A 221 -7.27 8.05 -9.08
C LEU A 221 -6.89 7.77 -10.54
N ARG A 222 -6.09 6.73 -10.79
CA ARG A 222 -5.73 6.29 -12.15
C ARG A 222 -6.98 5.94 -12.96
N THR A 223 -7.84 5.10 -12.39
CA THR A 223 -9.07 4.64 -13.04
C THR A 223 -9.99 5.82 -13.35
N PHE A 224 -10.14 6.75 -12.41
CA PHE A 224 -10.93 7.96 -12.59
C PHE A 224 -10.39 8.85 -13.72
N ILE A 225 -9.07 9.12 -13.75
CA ILE A 225 -8.45 9.93 -14.82
C ILE A 225 -8.67 9.27 -16.18
N LEU A 226 -8.47 7.96 -16.31
CA LEU A 226 -8.70 7.23 -17.56
C LEU A 226 -10.16 7.29 -18.00
N ILE A 227 -11.12 7.18 -17.07
CA ILE A 227 -12.55 7.34 -17.37
C ILE A 227 -12.84 8.75 -17.89
N VAL A 228 -12.36 9.79 -17.21
CA VAL A 228 -12.57 11.18 -17.62
C VAL A 228 -11.97 11.44 -19.00
N LEU A 229 -10.75 10.94 -19.24
CA LEU A 229 -10.08 11.12 -20.51
C LEU A 229 -10.81 10.38 -21.65
N SER A 230 -11.33 9.19 -21.36
CA SER A 230 -12.11 8.37 -22.29
C SER A 230 -13.45 8.98 -22.64
N ILE A 231 -14.12 9.65 -21.70
CA ILE A 231 -15.41 10.30 -21.93
C ILE A 231 -15.23 11.61 -22.70
N LEU A 232 -14.23 12.42 -22.33
CA LEU A 232 -13.99 13.74 -22.95
C LEU A 232 -13.28 13.63 -24.31
N GLY A 233 -12.52 12.57 -24.55
CA GLY A 233 -11.71 12.43 -25.76
C GLY A 233 -12.50 12.57 -27.06
N PRO A 234 -13.61 11.84 -27.29
CA PRO A 234 -14.39 11.99 -28.51
C PRO A 234 -14.86 13.43 -28.73
N VAL A 235 -15.31 14.10 -27.66
CA VAL A 235 -15.81 15.49 -27.71
C VAL A 235 -14.69 16.45 -28.10
N VAL A 236 -13.50 16.31 -27.51
CA VAL A 236 -12.34 17.14 -27.86
C VAL A 236 -11.96 16.96 -29.32
N PHE A 237 -11.93 15.72 -29.82
CA PHE A 237 -11.65 15.45 -31.23
C PHE A 237 -12.72 16.06 -32.15
N GLY A 238 -13.99 16.04 -31.76
CA GLY A 238 -15.07 16.65 -32.54
C GLY A 238 -15.00 18.18 -32.57
N ILE A 239 -14.60 18.81 -31.47
CA ILE A 239 -14.38 20.26 -31.39
C ILE A 239 -13.11 20.67 -32.17
N ALA A 240 -12.06 19.85 -32.16
CA ALA A 240 -10.80 20.12 -32.84
C ALA A 240 -10.90 20.18 -34.38
N VAL A 241 -12.03 19.74 -34.97
CA VAL A 241 -12.34 19.90 -36.39
C VAL A 241 -12.51 21.38 -36.76
N TRP A 242 -12.86 22.23 -35.80
CA TRP A 242 -12.98 23.67 -35.99
C TRP A 242 -11.59 24.31 -35.98
N ASP A 243 -11.28 25.13 -37.00
CA ASP A 243 -9.93 25.67 -37.23
C ASP A 243 -9.38 26.43 -36.00
N GLY A 244 -10.24 27.18 -35.30
CA GLY A 244 -9.89 27.96 -34.11
C GLY A 244 -9.81 27.18 -32.80
N LEU A 245 -10.28 25.92 -32.76
CA LEU A 245 -10.33 25.10 -31.54
C LEU A 245 -9.42 23.87 -31.61
N SER A 246 -8.57 23.80 -32.64
CA SER A 246 -7.61 22.70 -32.81
C SER A 246 -6.61 22.53 -31.65
N GLY A 247 -6.34 23.60 -30.88
CA GLY A 247 -5.50 23.53 -29.67
C GLY A 247 -6.09 22.69 -28.53
N SER A 248 -7.40 22.40 -28.56
CA SER A 248 -8.05 21.53 -27.58
C SER A 248 -7.50 20.10 -27.61
N LEU A 249 -7.08 19.62 -28.80
CA LEU A 249 -6.49 18.29 -28.98
C LEU A 249 -5.15 18.18 -28.25
N THR A 250 -4.29 19.19 -28.40
CA THR A 250 -2.98 19.26 -27.73
C THR A 250 -3.13 19.36 -26.22
N ALA A 251 -4.11 20.15 -25.75
CA ALA A 251 -4.41 20.26 -24.33
C ALA A 251 -4.90 18.93 -23.72
N TRP A 252 -5.65 18.13 -24.48
CA TRP A 252 -6.10 16.81 -24.05
C TRP A 252 -4.97 15.78 -24.02
N PHE A 253 -4.09 15.76 -25.03
CA PHE A 253 -2.91 14.90 -25.03
C PHE A 253 -1.88 15.24 -23.94
N SER A 254 -1.90 16.47 -23.43
CA SER A 254 -0.98 16.91 -22.36
C SER A 254 -1.42 16.51 -20.95
N ARG A 255 -2.62 15.94 -20.79
CA ARG A 255 -3.20 15.51 -19.49
C ARG A 255 -3.03 14.01 -19.30
#